data_AF-A0A1H5AGN0-F1
#
_entry.id   AF-A0A1H5AGN0-F1
#
_cell.length_a   1.000
_cell.length_b   1.000
_cell.length_c   1.000
_cell.angle_alpha   90.00
_cell.angle_beta   90.00
_cell.angle_gamma   90.00
#
_symmetry.space_group_name_H-M   'P 1'
#
loop_
_entity.id
_entity.type
_entity.pdbx_description
1 polymer ?
#
loop_
_entity_poly.entity_id
_entity_poly.type
_entity_poly.pdbx_seq_one_letter_code
_entity_poly.pdbx_strand_id
1 'polypeptide(L)'
;MKQTNWTVIGVARWYDWKLGKLSDRDLAKLVGTSEGSIRRRRVQFGIEAYSVAVALAPYQHLLGLESDRSVSEKSGVSVKSIQAYRKSQGIAPRSKVTRRIQRLPLDHPVRPYKNALGLVPDEDIAQASGVAVEVVQALREAFGLDAVAPSPDLASPAPVEDYHGPGLGYESLLGTMSAAKLSRTVGVAYAVVEARRQFLGIAPYKRVSRADRYVHLFGVVPNSVLAKLAGVSHERIAQMRMAKGL
;
A
#
# COMPACT_ATOMS: atom_id res chain seq x y z
N MET A 1 -46.17 29.45 7.85
CA MET A 1 -45.67 30.04 6.58
C MET A 1 -46.27 31.43 6.44
N LYS A 2 -45.46 32.49 6.33
CA LYS A 2 -45.98 33.84 6.06
C LYS A 2 -46.54 33.86 4.64
N GLN A 3 -47.79 34.27 4.44
CA GLN A 3 -48.39 34.41 3.12
C GLN A 3 -47.60 35.45 2.31
N THR A 4 -47.00 35.02 1.20
CA THR A 4 -46.30 35.91 0.26
C THR A 4 -47.31 36.72 -0.54
N ASN A 5 -47.29 38.05 -0.40
CA ASN A 5 -48.18 38.93 -1.14
C ASN A 5 -47.60 39.23 -2.53
N TRP A 6 -48.08 38.51 -3.54
CA TRP A 6 -47.60 38.62 -4.93
C TRP A 6 -47.82 40.01 -5.54
N THR A 7 -48.81 40.78 -5.07
CA THR A 7 -49.04 42.15 -5.54
C THR A 7 -47.92 43.11 -5.13
N VAL A 8 -47.24 42.83 -4.02
CA VAL A 8 -46.15 43.65 -3.47
C VAL A 8 -44.77 43.26 -4.03
N ILE A 9 -44.60 42.00 -4.46
CA ILE A 9 -43.35 41.46 -5.02
C ILE A 9 -43.13 41.94 -6.47
N GLY A 10 -44.21 42.03 -7.24
CA GLY A 10 -44.18 42.41 -8.66
C GLY A 10 -43.52 41.35 -9.55
N VAL A 11 -42.98 41.79 -10.70
CA VAL A 11 -42.35 40.90 -11.70
C VAL A 11 -41.11 40.22 -11.14
N ALA A 12 -40.90 38.95 -11.49
CA ALA A 12 -39.71 38.20 -11.13
C ALA A 12 -38.43 38.86 -11.68
N ARG A 13 -37.39 38.91 -10.86
CA ARG A 13 -36.06 39.39 -11.25
C ARG A 13 -35.13 38.19 -11.42
N TRP A 14 -34.20 38.30 -12.37
CA TRP A 14 -33.26 37.22 -12.70
C TRP A 14 -32.43 36.73 -11.50
N TYR A 15 -32.28 37.55 -10.46
CA TYR A 15 -31.50 37.25 -9.26
C TYR A 15 -32.34 36.72 -8.09
N ASP A 16 -33.67 36.60 -8.23
CA ASP A 16 -34.55 36.19 -7.13
C ASP A 16 -34.21 34.78 -6.60
N TRP A 17 -33.73 33.89 -7.48
CA TRP A 17 -33.27 32.55 -7.08
C TRP A 17 -32.00 32.55 -6.21
N LYS A 18 -31.27 33.67 -6.15
CA LYS A 18 -30.06 33.86 -5.33
C LYS A 18 -30.37 34.45 -3.95
N LEU A 19 -31.61 34.91 -3.70
CA LEU A 19 -32.02 35.43 -2.39
C LEU A 19 -31.87 34.31 -1.34
N GLY A 20 -31.20 34.62 -0.23
CA GLY A 20 -30.90 33.64 0.83
C GLY A 20 -29.72 32.70 0.55
N LYS A 21 -29.21 32.64 -0.68
CA LYS A 21 -27.99 31.87 -1.05
C LYS A 21 -26.71 32.69 -1.00
N LEU A 22 -26.82 34.01 -1.14
CA LEU A 22 -25.75 34.99 -1.01
C LEU A 22 -26.12 36.03 0.04
N SER A 23 -25.12 36.69 0.63
CA SER A 23 -25.39 37.84 1.50
C SER A 23 -26.08 38.96 0.71
N ASP A 24 -26.99 39.70 1.37
CA ASP A 24 -27.72 40.81 0.73
C ASP A 24 -26.74 41.84 0.14
N ARG A 25 -25.57 42.02 0.78
CA ARG A 25 -24.47 42.88 0.33
C ARG A 25 -23.77 42.36 -0.93
N ASP A 26 -23.42 41.08 -0.98
CA ASP A 26 -22.73 40.50 -2.15
C ASP A 26 -23.67 40.40 -3.35
N LEU A 27 -24.94 40.09 -3.11
CA LEU A 27 -25.97 40.10 -4.14
C LEU A 27 -26.23 41.52 -4.66
N ALA A 28 -26.25 42.53 -3.79
CA ALA A 28 -26.38 43.93 -4.19
C ALA A 28 -25.23 44.39 -5.09
N LYS A 29 -23.99 44.02 -4.76
CA LYS A 29 -22.81 44.27 -5.61
C LYS A 29 -22.92 43.58 -6.97
N LEU A 30 -23.34 42.31 -6.98
CA LEU A 30 -23.48 41.53 -8.22
C LEU A 30 -24.55 42.10 -9.15
N VAL A 31 -25.66 42.58 -8.59
CA VAL A 31 -26.80 43.13 -9.34
C VAL A 31 -26.57 44.60 -9.70
N GLY A 32 -25.68 45.31 -9.00
CA GLY A 32 -25.47 46.76 -9.17
C GLY A 32 -26.56 47.59 -8.50
N THR A 33 -27.07 47.17 -7.34
CA THR A 33 -28.15 47.86 -6.61
C THR A 33 -27.78 48.07 -5.14
N SER A 34 -28.68 48.66 -4.34
CA SER A 34 -28.48 48.82 -2.90
C SER A 34 -28.81 47.54 -2.12
N GLU A 35 -28.07 47.29 -1.04
CA GLU A 35 -28.35 46.20 -0.09
C GLU A 35 -29.77 46.29 0.47
N GLY A 36 -30.25 47.51 0.75
CA GLY A 36 -31.61 47.75 1.23
C GLY A 36 -32.68 47.26 0.25
N SER A 37 -32.46 47.39 -1.05
CA SER A 37 -33.36 46.91 -2.10
C SER A 37 -33.42 45.39 -2.14
N ILE A 38 -32.27 44.72 -2.04
CA ILE A 38 -32.18 43.25 -1.99
C ILE A 38 -32.83 42.72 -0.72
N ARG A 39 -32.51 43.31 0.45
CA ARG A 39 -33.11 42.96 1.74
C ARG A 39 -34.62 43.08 1.72
N ARG A 40 -35.16 44.21 1.21
CA ARG A 40 -36.61 44.42 1.10
C ARG A 40 -37.25 43.32 0.24
N ARG A 41 -36.64 43.02 -0.91
CA ARG A 41 -37.14 41.98 -1.82
C ARG A 41 -37.06 40.59 -1.19
N ARG A 42 -35.97 40.23 -0.51
CA ARG A 42 -35.82 38.99 0.26
C ARG A 42 -36.92 38.81 1.30
N VAL A 43 -37.20 39.87 2.07
CA VAL A 43 -38.23 39.88 3.11
C VAL A 43 -39.64 39.74 2.52
N GLN A 44 -39.92 40.34 1.35
CA GLN A 44 -41.20 40.16 0.65
C GLN A 44 -41.44 38.69 0.24
N PHE A 45 -40.39 37.98 -0.16
CA PHE A 45 -40.44 36.53 -0.41
C PHE A 45 -40.44 35.69 0.88
N GLY A 46 -40.32 36.29 2.06
CA GLY A 46 -40.24 35.59 3.33
C GLY A 46 -38.98 34.74 3.50
N ILE A 47 -37.92 35.00 2.72
CA ILE A 47 -36.67 34.24 2.74
C ILE A 47 -35.79 34.76 3.89
N GLU A 48 -35.18 33.86 4.67
CA GLU A 48 -34.24 34.24 5.73
C GLU A 48 -32.93 34.80 5.19
N ALA A 49 -32.22 35.57 6.02
CA ALA A 49 -30.94 36.14 5.63
C ALA A 49 -29.91 35.02 5.45
N TYR A 50 -28.99 35.19 4.50
CA TYR A 50 -27.90 34.25 4.33
C TYR A 50 -27.11 34.09 5.65
N SER A 51 -26.94 32.85 6.07
CA SER A 51 -26.13 32.47 7.22
C SER A 51 -25.16 31.37 6.82
N VAL A 52 -23.92 31.49 7.32
CA VAL A 52 -22.88 30.47 7.14
C VAL A 52 -23.35 29.11 7.68
N ALA A 53 -24.14 29.10 8.74
CA ALA A 53 -24.72 27.87 9.30
C ALA A 53 -25.67 27.18 8.31
N VAL A 54 -26.52 27.94 7.63
CA VAL A 54 -27.46 27.40 6.62
C VAL A 54 -26.71 26.90 5.39
N ALA A 55 -25.68 27.63 4.95
CA ALA A 55 -24.86 27.23 3.80
C ALA A 55 -24.01 25.97 4.07
N LEU A 56 -23.57 25.77 5.32
CA LEU A 56 -22.77 24.61 5.73
C LEU A 56 -23.59 23.43 6.23
N ALA A 57 -24.89 23.59 6.50
CA ALA A 57 -25.75 22.49 6.97
C ALA A 57 -25.65 21.22 6.10
N PRO A 58 -25.64 21.28 4.75
CA PRO A 58 -25.47 20.08 3.91
C PRO A 58 -24.09 19.42 4.05
N TYR A 59 -23.06 20.17 4.43
CA TYR A 59 -21.66 19.75 4.48
C TYR A 59 -21.13 19.56 5.90
N GLN A 60 -22.01 19.62 6.91
CA GLN A 60 -21.62 19.56 8.31
C GLN A 60 -20.87 18.26 8.65
N HIS A 61 -21.25 17.14 8.01
CA HIS A 61 -20.60 15.85 8.13
C HIS A 61 -19.15 15.81 7.59
N LEU A 62 -18.74 16.78 6.76
CA LEU A 62 -17.38 16.87 6.21
C LEU A 62 -16.43 17.70 7.10
N LEU A 63 -16.97 18.51 8.02
CA LEU A 63 -16.18 19.36 8.90
C LEU A 63 -15.34 18.51 9.86
N GLY A 64 -14.02 18.67 9.83
CA GLY A 64 -13.08 17.89 10.64
C GLY A 64 -12.59 16.59 9.98
N LEU A 65 -13.33 16.06 8.99
CA LEU A 65 -12.90 14.92 8.17
C LEU A 65 -12.12 15.39 6.94
N GLU A 66 -12.69 16.31 6.18
CA GLU A 66 -12.04 16.94 5.03
C GLU A 66 -11.31 18.22 5.44
N SER A 67 -10.46 18.73 4.55
CA SER A 67 -9.83 20.03 4.76
C SER A 67 -10.87 21.15 4.60
N ASP A 68 -10.74 22.22 5.38
CA ASP A 68 -11.61 23.41 5.25
C ASP A 68 -11.59 23.99 3.81
N ARG A 69 -10.52 23.76 3.04
CA ARG A 69 -10.41 24.11 1.62
C ARG A 69 -11.31 23.26 0.73
N SER A 70 -11.32 21.95 0.92
CA SER A 70 -12.22 21.04 0.20
C SER A 70 -13.69 21.39 0.47
N VAL A 71 -14.02 21.66 1.74
CA VAL A 71 -15.37 22.07 2.12
C VAL A 71 -15.72 23.45 1.52
N SER A 72 -14.76 24.36 1.42
CA SER A 72 -14.94 25.67 0.75
C SER A 72 -15.30 25.53 -0.72
N GLU A 73 -14.59 24.66 -1.45
CA GLU A 73 -14.85 24.39 -2.86
C GLU A 73 -16.23 23.77 -3.09
N LYS A 74 -16.67 22.88 -2.19
CA LYS A 74 -18.00 22.24 -2.25
C LYS A 74 -19.14 23.19 -1.84
N SER A 75 -18.94 23.97 -0.78
CA SER A 75 -19.99 24.80 -0.20
C SER A 75 -20.08 26.22 -0.78
N GLY A 76 -19.04 26.68 -1.48
CA GLY A 76 -18.90 28.07 -1.92
C GLY A 76 -18.70 29.07 -0.78
N VAL A 77 -18.56 28.59 0.46
CA VAL A 77 -18.30 29.42 1.64
C VAL A 77 -16.79 29.65 1.77
N SER A 78 -16.38 30.86 2.18
CA SER A 78 -14.95 31.15 2.37
C SER A 78 -14.32 30.24 3.42
N VAL A 79 -13.06 29.83 3.20
CA VAL A 79 -12.28 29.02 4.15
C VAL A 79 -12.25 29.64 5.55
N LYS A 80 -12.14 30.97 5.65
CA LYS A 80 -12.15 31.70 6.93
C LYS A 80 -13.48 31.55 7.68
N SER A 81 -14.60 31.65 6.96
CA SER A 81 -15.94 31.48 7.53
C SER A 81 -16.17 30.03 7.97
N ILE A 82 -15.69 29.05 7.21
CA ILE A 82 -15.74 27.62 7.58
C ILE A 82 -14.91 27.36 8.83
N GLN A 83 -13.70 27.92 8.91
CA GLN A 83 -12.85 27.81 10.10
C GLN A 83 -13.52 28.39 11.35
N ALA A 84 -14.13 29.57 11.24
CA ALA A 84 -14.85 30.21 12.33
C ALA A 84 -16.08 29.38 12.75
N TYR A 85 -16.85 28.89 11.78
CA TYR A 85 -18.02 28.03 12.04
C TYR A 85 -17.60 26.70 12.68
N ARG A 86 -16.59 26.01 12.14
CA ARG A 86 -16.03 24.78 12.72
C ARG A 86 -15.59 24.99 14.16
N LYS A 87 -14.88 26.09 14.45
CA LYS A 87 -14.46 26.46 15.81
C LYS A 87 -15.65 26.72 16.73
N SER A 88 -16.69 27.41 16.26
CA SER A 88 -17.89 27.69 17.08
C SER A 88 -18.71 26.42 17.36
N GLN A 89 -18.64 25.42 16.47
CA GLN A 89 -19.22 24.10 16.69
C GLN A 89 -18.32 23.16 17.52
N GLY A 90 -17.17 23.62 18.01
CA GLY A 90 -16.23 22.80 18.80
C GLY A 90 -15.56 21.67 18.02
N ILE A 91 -15.66 21.66 16.69
CA ILE A 91 -15.10 20.61 15.84
C ILE A 91 -13.61 20.88 15.66
N ALA A 92 -12.74 19.91 15.93
CA ALA A 92 -11.31 20.03 15.69
C ALA A 92 -10.99 20.09 14.18
N PRO A 93 -9.90 20.75 13.76
CA PRO A 93 -9.49 20.70 12.36
C PRO A 93 -9.07 19.27 12.00
N ARG A 94 -9.15 18.91 10.72
CA ARG A 94 -8.60 17.64 10.24
C ARG A 94 -7.16 17.49 10.73
N SER A 95 -6.91 16.41 11.46
CA SER A 95 -5.59 16.07 11.96
C SER A 95 -4.60 15.94 10.80
N LYS A 96 -3.61 16.84 10.76
CA LYS A 96 -2.45 16.75 9.87
C LYS A 96 -1.32 15.99 10.57
N VAL A 97 -1.61 14.84 11.18
CA VAL A 97 -0.52 13.95 11.59
C VAL A 97 0.10 13.42 10.31
N THR A 98 1.08 14.17 9.78
CA THR A 98 2.03 13.64 8.82
C THR A 98 2.77 12.55 9.56
N ARG A 99 2.31 11.31 9.43
CA ARG A 99 3.07 10.15 9.92
C ARG A 99 4.46 10.31 9.32
N ARG A 100 5.48 10.52 10.16
CA ARG A 100 6.87 10.52 9.71
C ARG A 100 7.13 9.11 9.19
N ILE A 101 7.01 8.94 7.89
CA ILE A 101 7.38 7.70 7.21
C ILE A 101 8.88 7.57 7.46
N GLN A 102 9.31 6.60 8.26
CA GLN A 102 10.72 6.29 8.38
C GLN A 102 11.26 5.97 6.98
N ARG A 103 12.42 6.52 6.65
CA ARG A 103 13.06 6.35 5.34
C ARG A 103 14.48 5.92 5.56
N LEU A 104 14.86 4.85 4.86
CA LEU A 104 16.26 4.45 4.74
C LEU A 104 17.02 5.52 3.92
N PRO A 105 18.25 5.89 4.31
CA PRO A 105 19.14 6.72 3.50
C PRO A 105 19.29 6.19 2.07
N LEU A 106 19.61 7.04 1.09
CA LEU A 106 19.73 6.64 -0.32
C LEU A 106 20.76 5.53 -0.53
N ASP A 107 21.87 5.63 0.16
CA ASP A 107 23.02 4.72 -0.02
C ASP A 107 22.96 3.50 0.88
N HIS A 108 21.86 3.30 1.62
CA HIS A 108 21.76 2.19 2.55
C HIS A 108 21.64 0.85 1.79
N PRO A 109 22.49 -0.16 2.05
CA PRO A 109 22.53 -1.42 1.30
C PRO A 109 21.20 -2.21 1.32
N VAL A 110 20.44 -2.14 2.42
CA VAL A 110 19.11 -2.77 2.55
C VAL A 110 18.00 -2.04 1.80
N ARG A 111 18.21 -0.79 1.35
CA ARG A 111 17.16 0.03 0.70
C ARG A 111 16.47 -0.65 -0.50
N PRO A 112 17.18 -1.34 -1.42
CA PRO A 112 16.54 -2.05 -2.53
C PRO A 112 15.59 -3.15 -2.06
N TYR A 113 15.79 -3.69 -0.86
CA TYR A 113 15.03 -4.80 -0.27
C TYR A 113 13.94 -4.31 0.69
N LYS A 114 13.69 -3.00 0.79
CA LYS A 114 12.70 -2.44 1.71
C LYS A 114 11.32 -3.10 1.59
N ASN A 115 10.90 -3.42 0.37
CA ASN A 115 9.59 -4.03 0.12
C ASN A 115 9.54 -5.53 0.50
N ALA A 116 10.69 -6.15 0.79
CA ALA A 116 10.79 -7.53 1.23
C ALA A 116 10.91 -7.66 2.76
N LEU A 117 11.19 -6.56 3.48
CA LEU A 117 11.22 -6.56 4.95
C LEU A 117 9.87 -7.02 5.52
N GLY A 118 9.89 -7.98 6.44
CA GLY A 118 8.68 -8.56 7.04
C GLY A 118 7.90 -9.50 6.12
N LEU A 119 8.37 -9.75 4.89
CA LEU A 119 7.82 -10.76 3.97
C LEU A 119 8.79 -11.91 3.71
N VAL A 120 10.07 -11.62 3.85
CA VAL A 120 11.19 -12.53 3.63
C VAL A 120 11.99 -12.63 4.94
N PRO A 121 12.57 -13.79 5.27
CA PRO A 121 13.44 -13.92 6.44
C PRO A 121 14.60 -12.92 6.42
N ASP A 122 15.02 -12.47 7.60
CA ASP A 122 16.06 -11.45 7.73
C ASP A 122 17.41 -11.96 7.20
N GLU A 123 17.66 -13.27 7.26
CA GLU A 123 18.88 -13.94 6.76
C GLU A 123 19.04 -13.81 5.24
N ASP A 124 17.95 -13.91 4.49
CA ASP A 124 17.97 -13.78 3.03
C ASP A 124 18.31 -12.36 2.60
N ILE A 125 17.74 -11.38 3.28
CA ILE A 125 17.99 -9.97 3.01
C ILE A 125 19.42 -9.62 3.41
N ALA A 126 19.91 -10.13 4.54
CA ALA A 126 21.29 -9.99 4.97
C ALA A 126 22.27 -10.56 3.94
N GLN A 127 22.04 -11.80 3.50
CA GLN A 127 22.86 -12.45 2.47
C GLN A 127 22.84 -11.67 1.13
N ALA A 128 21.67 -11.22 0.70
CA ALA A 128 21.53 -10.50 -0.57
C ALA A 128 22.10 -9.07 -0.53
N SER A 129 22.03 -8.40 0.62
CA SER A 129 22.52 -7.02 0.79
C SER A 129 23.97 -6.93 1.27
N GLY A 130 24.55 -8.04 1.74
CA GLY A 130 25.91 -8.09 2.29
C GLY A 130 26.04 -7.45 3.67
N VAL A 131 24.93 -7.37 4.42
CA VAL A 131 24.86 -6.74 5.75
C VAL A 131 24.63 -7.81 6.81
N ALA A 132 25.07 -7.56 8.04
CA ALA A 132 24.79 -8.43 9.17
C ALA A 132 23.28 -8.58 9.46
N VAL A 133 22.84 -9.76 9.89
CA VAL A 133 21.42 -10.10 10.12
C VAL A 133 20.80 -9.18 11.19
N GLU A 134 21.58 -8.83 12.22
CA GLU A 134 21.17 -7.99 13.34
C GLU A 134 20.78 -6.57 12.88
N VAL A 135 21.42 -6.06 11.81
CA VAL A 135 21.10 -4.76 11.24
C VAL A 135 19.78 -4.82 10.48
N VAL A 136 19.53 -5.90 9.74
CA VAL A 136 18.25 -6.11 9.04
C VAL A 136 17.12 -6.27 10.06
N GLN A 137 17.35 -7.03 11.12
CA GLN A 137 16.42 -7.20 12.24
C GLN A 137 16.08 -5.86 12.90
N ALA A 138 17.09 -5.06 13.27
CA ALA A 138 16.88 -3.76 13.88
C ALA A 138 16.11 -2.81 12.94
N LEU A 139 16.36 -2.87 11.63
CA LEU A 139 15.58 -2.12 10.65
C LEU A 139 14.14 -2.59 10.60
N ARG A 140 13.89 -3.90 10.50
CA ARG A 140 12.55 -4.48 10.51
C ARG A 140 11.75 -4.04 11.74
N GLU A 141 12.37 -4.10 12.92
CA GLU A 141 11.78 -3.66 14.19
C GLU A 141 11.53 -2.15 14.24
N ALA A 142 12.47 -1.33 13.74
CA ALA A 142 12.28 0.12 13.64
C ALA A 142 11.09 0.49 12.74
N PHE A 143 10.87 -0.28 11.67
CA PHE A 143 9.71 -0.17 10.79
C PHE A 143 8.42 -0.77 11.37
N GLY A 144 8.48 -1.43 12.54
CA GLY A 144 7.34 -2.05 13.20
C GLY A 144 6.78 -3.27 12.45
N LEU A 145 7.65 -4.05 11.81
CA LEU A 145 7.28 -5.22 11.03
C LEU A 145 7.59 -6.52 11.79
N ASP A 146 6.75 -7.54 11.62
CA ASP A 146 6.91 -8.83 12.30
C ASP A 146 7.98 -9.71 11.64
N ALA A 147 8.61 -10.58 12.44
CA ALA A 147 9.61 -11.52 11.98
C ALA A 147 8.97 -12.65 11.17
N VAL A 148 9.65 -13.07 10.10
CA VAL A 148 9.26 -14.22 9.29
C VAL A 148 10.14 -15.40 9.65
N ALA A 149 9.53 -16.59 9.79
CA ALA A 149 10.27 -17.82 10.09
C ALA A 149 11.32 -18.12 8.99
N PRO A 150 12.50 -18.64 9.36
CA PRO A 150 13.56 -18.94 8.40
C PRO A 150 13.05 -19.91 7.33
N SER A 151 13.52 -19.71 6.09
CA SER A 151 13.13 -20.54 4.96
C SER A 151 13.62 -21.99 5.17
N PRO A 152 12.76 -23.01 4.95
CA PRO A 152 13.13 -24.41 5.18
C PRO A 152 14.30 -24.88 4.30
N ASP A 153 14.59 -24.19 3.20
CA ASP A 153 15.71 -24.51 2.29
C ASP A 153 17.10 -24.18 2.88
N LEU A 154 17.18 -23.30 3.90
CA LEU A 154 18.40 -23.07 4.67
C LEU A 154 18.62 -24.14 5.74
N ALA A 155 17.59 -24.90 6.10
CA ALA A 155 17.78 -26.12 6.86
C ALA A 155 18.45 -27.12 5.90
N SER A 156 19.79 -27.18 5.95
CA SER A 156 20.54 -28.17 5.20
C SER A 156 19.95 -29.54 5.51
N PRO A 157 19.54 -30.34 4.51
CA PRO A 157 19.05 -31.69 4.77
C PRO A 157 20.10 -32.43 5.59
N ALA A 158 19.65 -33.26 6.54
CA ALA A 158 20.56 -34.01 7.39
C ALA A 158 21.59 -34.73 6.51
N PRO A 159 22.90 -34.51 6.72
CA PRO A 159 23.92 -35.11 5.88
C PRO A 159 23.78 -36.63 5.94
N VAL A 160 23.63 -37.25 4.78
CA VAL A 160 23.61 -38.71 4.65
C VAL A 160 25.07 -39.17 4.70
N GLU A 161 25.41 -39.99 5.70
CA GLU A 161 26.76 -40.55 5.81
C GLU A 161 27.05 -41.53 4.67
N ASP A 162 28.29 -41.49 4.19
CA ASP A 162 28.79 -42.43 3.19
C ASP A 162 29.14 -43.77 3.85
N TYR A 163 28.61 -44.86 3.31
CA TYR A 163 28.87 -46.21 3.82
C TYR A 163 29.86 -46.95 2.91
N HIS A 164 31.10 -47.06 3.35
CA HIS A 164 32.13 -47.82 2.66
C HIS A 164 31.97 -49.34 2.94
N GLY A 165 31.17 -50.02 2.12
CA GLY A 165 30.98 -51.49 2.13
C GLY A 165 30.81 -52.05 0.71
N PRO A 166 30.25 -53.26 0.52
CA PRO A 166 29.97 -53.84 -0.82
C PRO A 166 28.96 -53.03 -1.66
N GLY A 167 28.39 -51.95 -1.09
CA GLY A 167 27.42 -51.06 -1.70
C GLY A 167 28.05 -49.80 -2.35
N LEU A 168 27.25 -48.76 -2.48
CA LEU A 168 27.60 -47.50 -3.15
C LEU A 168 28.10 -46.45 -2.13
N GLY A 169 29.40 -46.37 -1.82
CA GLY A 169 29.97 -45.45 -0.81
C GLY A 169 29.99 -43.95 -1.15
N TYR A 170 28.94 -43.45 -1.80
CA TYR A 170 28.74 -42.06 -2.18
C TYR A 170 27.27 -41.65 -1.91
N GLU A 171 26.69 -42.18 -0.84
CA GLU A 171 25.31 -41.89 -0.43
C GLU A 171 25.06 -40.39 -0.19
N SER A 172 26.07 -39.65 0.27
CA SER A 172 26.04 -38.19 0.43
C SER A 172 25.74 -37.44 -0.88
N LEU A 173 26.02 -38.07 -2.02
CA LEU A 173 25.74 -37.51 -3.34
C LEU A 173 24.32 -37.82 -3.84
N LEU A 174 23.60 -38.73 -3.18
CA LEU A 174 22.20 -39.04 -3.49
C LEU A 174 21.34 -37.84 -3.08
N GLY A 175 20.69 -37.23 -4.07
CA GLY A 175 19.85 -36.04 -3.85
C GLY A 175 20.55 -34.70 -4.07
N THR A 176 21.89 -34.64 -4.17
CA THR A 176 22.64 -33.42 -4.53
C THR A 176 22.87 -33.28 -6.03
N MET A 177 22.90 -34.40 -6.75
CA MET A 177 22.98 -34.43 -8.21
C MET A 177 22.09 -35.52 -8.80
N SER A 178 21.88 -35.48 -10.13
CA SER A 178 21.07 -36.49 -10.79
C SER A 178 21.73 -37.87 -10.76
N ALA A 179 20.93 -38.93 -10.64
CA ALA A 179 21.41 -40.32 -10.67
C ALA A 179 22.23 -40.63 -11.94
N ALA A 180 21.86 -40.04 -13.08
CA ALA A 180 22.61 -40.17 -14.33
C ALA A 180 23.99 -39.47 -14.31
N LYS A 181 24.13 -38.37 -13.54
CA LYS A 181 25.44 -37.74 -13.34
C LYS A 181 26.28 -38.57 -12.38
N LEU A 182 25.70 -39.00 -11.26
CA LEU A 182 26.35 -39.83 -10.24
C LEU A 182 26.85 -41.16 -10.82
N SER A 183 26.02 -41.83 -11.62
CA SER A 183 26.36 -43.07 -12.32
C SER A 183 27.61 -42.90 -13.19
N ARG A 184 27.71 -41.81 -13.95
CA ARG A 184 28.87 -41.52 -14.82
C ARG A 184 30.12 -41.12 -14.03
N THR A 185 29.97 -40.41 -12.91
CA THR A 185 31.11 -39.97 -12.11
C THR A 185 31.71 -41.10 -11.28
N VAL A 186 30.88 -41.99 -10.75
CA VAL A 186 31.31 -43.09 -9.87
C VAL A 186 31.57 -44.39 -10.66
N GLY A 187 31.00 -44.54 -11.85
CA GLY A 187 31.13 -45.76 -12.66
C GLY A 187 30.17 -46.88 -12.26
N VAL A 188 29.09 -46.56 -11.54
CA VAL A 188 28.07 -47.53 -11.11
C VAL A 188 26.83 -47.43 -12.01
N ALA A 189 26.20 -48.56 -12.31
CA ALA A 189 25.02 -48.61 -13.16
C ALA A 189 23.87 -47.75 -12.59
N TYR A 190 23.20 -47.01 -13.46
CA TYR A 190 22.08 -46.11 -13.11
C TYR A 190 21.01 -46.80 -12.25
N ALA A 191 20.64 -48.03 -12.59
CA ALA A 191 19.63 -48.80 -11.86
C ALA A 191 20.04 -49.06 -10.40
N VAL A 192 21.32 -49.29 -10.13
CA VAL A 192 21.85 -49.51 -8.78
C VAL A 192 21.80 -48.22 -7.96
N VAL A 193 22.11 -47.07 -8.58
CA VAL A 193 22.00 -45.75 -7.95
C VAL A 193 20.55 -45.44 -7.57
N GLU A 194 19.60 -45.67 -8.47
CA GLU A 194 18.17 -45.45 -8.19
C GLU A 194 17.63 -46.41 -7.13
N ALA A 195 17.99 -47.70 -7.20
CA ALA A 195 17.60 -48.69 -6.18
C ALA A 195 18.14 -48.29 -4.80
N ARG A 196 19.40 -47.84 -4.71
CA ARG A 196 20.00 -47.38 -3.46
C ARG A 196 19.33 -46.10 -2.94
N ARG A 197 19.04 -45.13 -3.81
CA ARG A 197 18.29 -43.91 -3.47
C ARG A 197 16.92 -44.25 -2.87
N GLN A 198 16.17 -45.15 -3.52
CA GLN A 198 14.84 -45.56 -3.08
C GLN A 198 14.90 -46.33 -1.76
N PHE A 199 15.88 -47.22 -1.60
CA PHE A 199 16.12 -47.95 -0.36
C PHE A 199 16.37 -47.01 0.83
N LEU A 200 17.12 -45.93 0.61
CA LEU A 200 17.40 -44.90 1.63
C LEU A 200 16.27 -43.86 1.77
N GLY A 201 15.18 -43.97 0.99
CA GLY A 201 14.06 -43.03 1.05
C GLY A 201 14.40 -41.60 0.61
N ILE A 202 15.52 -41.39 -0.12
CA ILE A 202 15.98 -40.06 -0.52
C ILE A 202 15.18 -39.59 -1.73
N ALA A 203 14.65 -38.36 -1.71
CA ALA A 203 13.93 -37.80 -2.84
C ALA A 203 14.83 -37.67 -4.10
N PRO A 204 14.29 -37.85 -5.32
CA PRO A 204 15.09 -37.68 -6.53
C PRO A 204 15.55 -36.22 -6.68
N TYR A 205 16.80 -36.04 -7.10
CA TYR A 205 17.34 -34.70 -7.35
C TYR A 205 16.52 -33.97 -8.40
N LYS A 206 16.00 -32.79 -8.03
CA LYS A 206 15.26 -31.90 -8.92
C LYS A 206 16.00 -30.58 -9.04
N ARG A 207 16.38 -30.22 -10.28
CA ARG A 207 16.97 -28.91 -10.55
C ARG A 207 15.86 -27.85 -10.53
N VAL A 208 15.75 -27.14 -9.41
CA VAL A 208 14.83 -26.01 -9.23
C VAL A 208 15.58 -24.68 -9.36
N SER A 209 14.85 -23.63 -9.71
CA SER A 209 15.38 -22.27 -9.74
C SER A 209 15.55 -21.76 -8.31
N ARG A 210 16.61 -20.99 -8.02
CA ARG A 210 16.74 -20.30 -6.72
C ARG A 210 15.57 -19.37 -6.43
N ALA A 211 14.88 -18.88 -7.46
CA ALA A 211 13.69 -18.05 -7.32
C ALA A 211 12.42 -18.84 -6.97
N ASP A 212 12.42 -20.18 -7.05
CA ASP A 212 11.26 -21.00 -6.71
C ASP A 212 10.84 -20.81 -5.24
N ARG A 213 11.80 -20.53 -4.34
CA ARG A 213 11.55 -20.21 -2.93
C ARG A 213 10.67 -18.98 -2.71
N TYR A 214 10.72 -18.01 -3.62
CA TYR A 214 9.98 -16.74 -3.52
C TYR A 214 8.72 -16.70 -4.38
N VAL A 215 8.28 -17.84 -4.89
CA VAL A 215 7.06 -17.92 -5.72
C VAL A 215 5.83 -17.38 -4.99
N HIS A 216 5.75 -17.58 -3.67
CA HIS A 216 4.67 -17.05 -2.83
C HIS A 216 4.63 -15.50 -2.76
N LEU A 217 5.70 -14.83 -3.15
CA LEU A 217 5.81 -13.35 -3.18
C LEU A 217 5.56 -12.77 -4.57
N PHE A 218 5.21 -13.60 -5.55
CA PHE A 218 4.89 -13.12 -6.89
C PHE A 218 3.59 -12.32 -6.85
N GLY A 219 3.63 -11.10 -7.38
CA GLY A 219 2.52 -10.14 -7.31
C GLY A 219 2.55 -9.22 -6.08
N VAL A 220 3.22 -9.64 -5.00
CA VAL A 220 3.37 -8.81 -3.79
C VAL A 220 4.63 -7.95 -3.85
N VAL A 221 5.76 -8.56 -4.21
CA VAL A 221 7.08 -7.89 -4.24
C VAL A 221 7.48 -7.60 -5.69
N PRO A 222 8.12 -6.47 -6.03
CA PRO A 222 8.59 -6.22 -7.39
C PRO A 222 9.61 -7.26 -7.87
N ASN A 223 9.57 -7.59 -9.17
CA ASN A 223 10.51 -8.53 -9.80
C ASN A 223 11.98 -8.17 -9.55
N SER A 224 12.32 -6.88 -9.54
CA SER A 224 13.70 -6.42 -9.34
C SER A 224 14.25 -6.76 -7.96
N VAL A 225 13.38 -6.74 -6.93
CA VAL A 225 13.76 -7.09 -5.56
C VAL A 225 13.93 -8.60 -5.45
N LEU A 226 12.97 -9.36 -5.98
CA LEU A 226 13.05 -10.83 -5.99
C LEU A 226 14.27 -11.33 -6.79
N ALA A 227 14.65 -10.63 -7.86
CA ALA A 227 15.81 -10.97 -8.68
C ALA A 227 17.10 -10.84 -7.88
N LYS A 228 17.23 -9.73 -7.14
CA LYS A 228 18.36 -9.49 -6.23
C LYS A 228 18.40 -10.49 -5.08
N LEU A 229 17.25 -10.86 -4.51
CA LEU A 229 17.18 -11.85 -3.42
C LEU A 229 17.56 -13.25 -3.90
N ALA A 230 17.05 -13.69 -5.04
CA ALA A 230 17.32 -15.02 -5.58
C ALA A 230 18.67 -15.13 -6.31
N GLY A 231 19.33 -14.00 -6.61
CA GLY A 231 20.53 -13.97 -7.44
C GLY A 231 20.26 -14.44 -8.88
N VAL A 232 19.10 -14.10 -9.45
CA VAL A 232 18.71 -14.43 -10.82
C VAL A 232 18.36 -13.16 -11.60
N SER A 233 18.25 -13.25 -12.92
CA SER A 233 17.85 -12.09 -13.74
C SER A 233 16.38 -11.71 -13.52
N HIS A 234 16.07 -10.43 -13.75
CA HIS A 234 14.71 -9.92 -13.67
C HIS A 234 13.78 -10.59 -14.70
N GLU A 235 14.28 -10.86 -15.91
CA GLU A 235 13.56 -11.55 -16.98
C GLU A 235 13.19 -12.97 -16.57
N ARG A 236 14.09 -13.67 -15.84
CA ARG A 236 13.80 -15.01 -15.34
C ARG A 236 12.59 -15.01 -14.41
N ILE A 237 12.47 -14.01 -13.54
CA ILE A 237 11.31 -13.89 -12.64
C ILE A 237 10.05 -13.53 -13.40
N ALA A 238 10.15 -12.62 -14.39
CA ALA A 238 9.02 -12.29 -15.25
C ALA A 238 8.50 -13.53 -16.00
N GLN A 239 9.40 -14.35 -16.56
CA GLN A 239 9.04 -15.63 -17.18
C GLN A 239 8.38 -16.59 -16.20
N MET A 240 8.90 -16.70 -14.97
CA MET A 240 8.32 -17.56 -13.94
C MET A 240 6.93 -17.10 -13.50
N ARG A 241 6.65 -15.79 -13.52
CA ARG A 241 5.31 -15.23 -13.27
C ARG A 241 4.34 -15.55 -14.39
N MET A 242 4.75 -15.30 -15.64
CA MET A 242 3.97 -15.63 -16.83
C MET A 242 3.60 -17.12 -16.85
N ALA A 243 4.55 -18.00 -16.54
CA ALA A 243 4.31 -19.45 -16.46
C ALA A 243 3.30 -19.85 -15.38
N LYS A 244 3.06 -18.99 -14.38
CA LYS A 244 2.08 -19.19 -13.29
C LYS A 244 0.79 -18.39 -13.49
N GLY A 245 0.65 -17.66 -14.60
CA GLY A 245 -0.52 -16.84 -14.89
C GLY A 245 -0.65 -15.56 -14.05
N LEU A 246 0.49 -15.05 -13.53
CA LEU A 246 0.58 -13.82 -12.73
C LEU A 246 1.32 -12.71 -13.46
#